data_AF-A0A6J0ARJ7-F1
#
_entry.id   AF-A0A6J0ARJ7-F1
#
_cell.length_a   1.000
_cell.length_b   1.000
_cell.length_c   1.000
_cell.angle_alpha   90.00
_cell.angle_beta   90.00
_cell.angle_gamma   90.00
#
_symmetry.space_group_name_H-M   'P 1'
#
loop_
_entity.id
_entity.type
_entity.pdbx_description
1 polymer ?
#
loop_
_entity_poly.entity_id
_entity_poly.type
_entity_poly.pdbx_seq_one_letter_code
_entity_poly.pdbx_strand_id
1 'polypeptide(L)'
;MPPYTIFYFPTRGRCEAMRMLLADQGQSWKEEVVTKETWLQSPLKASCLYGQLPKFQDGDLTLYQSNAILRHLGRSLACSSLLAPPALQISFADYNLLDLLLSHQVLVPGCLDSFPLLSAYVTRLSARPKLKAFLASPEHVNRPIFGGHKI
;
A
#
# COMPACT_ATOMS: atom_id res chain seq x y z
N MET A 1 7.83 15.22 12.98
CA MET A 1 8.33 14.03 12.27
C MET A 1 7.13 13.22 11.82
N PRO A 2 7.12 12.61 10.62
CA PRO A 2 6.02 11.72 10.23
C PRO A 2 5.91 10.58 11.26
N PRO A 3 4.72 10.28 11.79
CA PRO A 3 4.57 9.22 12.79
C PRO A 3 4.86 7.83 12.19
N TYR A 4 4.72 7.69 10.87
CA TYR A 4 4.81 6.43 10.17
C TYR A 4 6.16 6.24 9.47
N THR A 5 6.73 5.04 9.57
CA THR A 5 7.91 4.63 8.78
C THR A 5 7.67 3.27 8.14
N ILE A 6 7.89 3.16 6.83
CA ILE A 6 7.77 1.93 6.05
C ILE A 6 9.16 1.44 5.70
N PHE A 7 9.53 0.25 6.16
CA PHE A 7 10.74 -0.45 5.76
C PHE A 7 10.38 -1.51 4.71
N TYR A 8 10.86 -1.34 3.49
CA TYR A 8 10.59 -2.29 2.41
C TYR A 8 11.66 -2.26 1.33
N PHE A 9 11.61 -3.26 0.45
CA PHE A 9 12.39 -3.26 -0.79
C PHE A 9 11.98 -2.09 -1.70
N PRO A 10 12.85 -1.70 -2.67
CA PRO A 10 12.55 -0.64 -3.64
C PRO A 10 11.55 -1.10 -4.71
N THR A 11 10.40 -1.63 -4.28
CA THR A 11 9.29 -2.11 -5.10
C THR A 11 7.98 -1.68 -4.47
N ARG A 12 6.90 -1.71 -5.27
CA ARG A 12 5.53 -1.50 -4.77
C ARG A 12 5.17 -2.64 -3.83
N GLY A 13 5.06 -3.84 -4.39
CA GLY A 13 4.87 -5.11 -3.69
C GLY A 13 3.78 -5.01 -2.61
N ARG A 14 4.03 -5.66 -1.46
CA ARG A 14 3.04 -5.74 -0.37
C ARG A 14 2.82 -4.43 0.39
N CYS A 15 3.52 -3.36 0.04
CA CYS A 15 3.37 -2.04 0.66
C CYS A 15 2.48 -1.09 -0.15
N GLU A 16 2.08 -1.46 -1.36
CA GLU A 16 1.42 -0.48 -2.23
C GLU A 16 0.04 -0.07 -1.70
N ALA A 17 -0.75 -1.04 -1.26
CA ALA A 17 -2.04 -0.79 -0.62
C ALA A 17 -1.93 0.15 0.60
N MET A 18 -0.91 0.01 1.45
CA MET A 18 -0.75 0.88 2.63
C MET A 18 -0.27 2.28 2.25
N ARG A 19 0.56 2.42 1.20
CA ARG A 19 0.96 3.73 0.67
C ARG A 19 -0.22 4.48 0.08
N MET A 20 -1.04 3.79 -0.73
CA MET A 20 -2.27 4.37 -1.27
C MET A 20 -3.23 4.82 -0.16
N LEU A 21 -3.39 4.00 0.89
CA LEU A 21 -4.19 4.35 2.06
C LEU A 21 -3.64 5.62 2.74
N LEU A 22 -2.36 5.64 3.11
CA LEU A 22 -1.74 6.77 3.79
C LEU A 22 -1.84 8.06 2.95
N ALA A 23 -1.54 7.97 1.65
CA ALA A 23 -1.61 9.12 0.74
C ALA A 23 -3.03 9.66 0.61
N ASP A 24 -4.02 8.79 0.39
CA ASP A 24 -5.41 9.19 0.23
C ASP A 24 -6.01 9.75 1.54
N GLN A 25 -5.52 9.29 2.69
CA GLN A 25 -5.86 9.85 4.00
C GLN A 25 -5.03 11.10 4.36
N GLY A 26 -4.15 11.57 3.46
CA GLY A 26 -3.31 12.75 3.68
C GLY A 26 -2.27 12.60 4.78
N GLN A 27 -1.87 11.36 5.08
CA GLN A 27 -0.82 11.07 6.04
C GLN A 27 0.55 11.18 5.37
N SER A 28 1.54 11.64 6.13
CA SER A 28 2.95 11.58 5.74
C SER A 28 3.62 10.38 6.39
N TRP A 29 4.63 9.83 5.72
CA TRP A 29 5.45 8.75 6.24
C TRP A 29 6.89 8.88 5.74
N LYS A 30 7.79 8.17 6.40
CA LYS A 30 9.18 7.98 5.95
C LYS A 30 9.30 6.64 5.23
N GLU A 31 9.97 6.61 4.08
CA GLU A 31 10.39 5.36 3.43
C GLU A 31 11.83 5.03 3.83
N GLU A 32 12.01 3.86 4.43
CA GLU A 32 13.31 3.27 4.70
C GLU A 32 13.56 2.16 3.67
N VAL A 33 14.28 2.51 2.60
CA VAL A 33 14.52 1.60 1.48
C VAL A 33 15.60 0.60 1.87
N VAL A 34 15.23 -0.68 1.85
CA VAL A 34 16.14 -1.78 2.15
C VAL A 34 16.56 -2.43 0.82
N THR A 35 17.82 -2.29 0.43
CA THR A 35 18.34 -2.97 -0.77
C THR A 35 18.53 -4.47 -0.51
N LYS A 36 18.71 -5.26 -1.58
CA LYS A 36 19.00 -6.70 -1.43
C LYS A 36 20.32 -6.92 -0.69
N GLU A 37 21.32 -6.09 -0.96
CA GLU A 37 22.63 -6.12 -0.32
C GLU A 37 22.49 -5.85 1.19
N THR A 38 21.81 -4.75 1.56
CA THR A 38 21.52 -4.43 2.96
C THR A 38 20.73 -5.55 3.64
N TRP A 39 19.75 -6.14 2.96
CA TRP A 39 18.93 -7.21 3.52
C TRP A 39 19.72 -8.49 3.83
N LEU A 40 20.71 -8.83 2.99
CA LEU A 40 21.54 -10.02 3.15
C LEU A 40 22.68 -9.84 4.15
N GLN A 41 23.21 -8.62 4.28
CA GLN A 41 24.39 -8.35 5.09
C GLN A 41 24.09 -7.76 6.47
N SER A 42 22.94 -7.10 6.65
CA SER A 42 22.59 -6.46 7.90
C SER A 42 21.89 -7.43 8.87
N PRO A 43 21.93 -7.16 10.20
CA PRO A 43 21.14 -7.91 11.18
C PRO A 43 19.63 -7.66 11.04
N LEU A 44 19.19 -6.79 10.12
CA LEU A 44 17.78 -6.40 9.97
C LEU A 44 16.88 -7.63 9.77
N LYS A 45 17.27 -8.56 8.89
CA LYS A 45 16.50 -9.78 8.66
C LYS A 45 16.32 -10.58 9.94
N ALA A 46 17.38 -10.80 10.71
CA ALA A 46 17.31 -11.53 11.98
C ALA A 46 16.49 -10.78 13.05
N SER A 47 16.51 -9.44 13.03
CA SER A 47 15.72 -8.60 13.93
C SER A 47 14.21 -8.55 13.59
N CYS A 48 13.84 -8.89 12.35
CA CYS A 48 12.44 -8.94 11.95
C CYS A 48 11.76 -10.17 12.55
N LEU A 49 10.59 -9.98 13.18
CA LEU A 49 9.84 -11.04 13.86
C LEU A 49 9.66 -12.33 13.04
N TYR A 50 9.45 -12.20 11.73
CA TYR A 50 9.27 -13.33 10.80
C TYR A 50 10.39 -13.45 9.77
N GLY A 51 11.52 -12.75 9.97
CA GLY A 51 12.61 -12.74 8.99
C GLY A 51 12.22 -12.17 7.63
N GLN A 52 11.21 -11.30 7.58
CA GLN A 52 10.57 -10.77 6.38
C GLN A 52 10.21 -9.28 6.53
N LEU A 53 10.02 -8.62 5.39
CA LEU A 53 9.44 -7.28 5.25
C LEU A 53 8.02 -7.39 4.65
N PRO A 54 7.11 -6.43 4.90
CA PRO A 54 7.36 -5.12 5.52
C PRO A 54 7.52 -5.14 7.03
N LYS A 55 8.38 -4.21 7.50
CA LYS A 55 8.38 -3.68 8.87
C LYS A 55 7.78 -2.28 8.81
N PHE A 56 6.96 -1.94 9.79
CA PHE A 56 6.28 -0.66 9.90
C PHE A 56 6.43 -0.11 11.30
N GLN A 57 6.58 1.21 11.43
CA GLN A 57 6.59 1.90 12.72
C GLN A 57 5.50 2.96 12.76
N ASP A 58 4.81 3.03 13.89
CA ASP A 58 3.84 4.07 14.27
C ASP A 58 4.20 4.56 15.67
N GLY A 59 5.02 5.61 15.75
CA GLY A 59 5.71 5.98 16.99
C GLY A 59 6.54 4.82 17.54
N ASP A 60 6.25 4.40 18.78
CA ASP A 60 6.95 3.29 19.44
C ASP A 60 6.41 1.90 19.03
N LEU A 61 5.25 1.84 18.37
CA LEU A 61 4.68 0.58 17.92
C LEU A 61 5.40 0.10 16.66
N THR A 62 6.00 -1.09 16.73
CA THR A 62 6.57 -1.77 15.56
C THR A 62 5.68 -2.93 15.13
N LEU A 63 5.28 -2.93 13.85
CA LEU A 63 4.45 -3.97 13.23
C LEU A 63 5.18 -4.66 12.08
N TYR A 64 4.78 -5.90 11.84
CA TYR A 64 5.15 -6.71 10.68
C TYR A 64 3.88 -7.25 10.02
N GLN A 65 3.99 -7.89 8.86
CA GLN A 65 2.88 -8.41 8.04
C GLN A 65 2.01 -7.31 7.44
N SER A 66 1.98 -7.20 6.11
CA SER A 66 1.29 -6.13 5.39
C SER A 66 -0.19 -5.99 5.75
N ASN A 67 -0.89 -7.12 5.92
CA ASN A 67 -2.31 -7.12 6.27
C ASN A 67 -2.58 -6.79 7.75
N ALA A 68 -1.62 -6.98 8.65
CA ALA A 68 -1.74 -6.50 10.03
C ALA A 68 -1.59 -4.98 10.07
N ILE A 69 -0.63 -4.44 9.30
CA ILE A 69 -0.40 -3.00 9.12
C ILE A 69 -1.63 -2.32 8.50
N LEU A 70 -2.19 -2.87 7.41
CA LEU A 70 -3.41 -2.33 6.78
C LEU A 70 -4.59 -2.27 7.74
N ARG A 71 -4.82 -3.33 8.54
CA ARG A 71 -5.88 -3.34 9.55
C ARG A 71 -5.61 -2.36 10.68
N HIS A 72 -4.36 -2.20 11.10
CA HIS A 72 -3.97 -1.18 12.08
C HIS A 72 -4.32 0.22 11.58
N LEU A 73 -3.86 0.58 10.38
CA LEU A 73 -4.17 1.87 9.75
C LEU A 73 -5.68 2.06 9.55
N GLY A 74 -6.39 1.03 9.09
CA GLY A 74 -7.84 1.06 8.92
C GLY A 74 -8.59 1.36 10.21
N ARG A 75 -8.13 0.84 11.35
CA ARG A 75 -8.71 1.13 12.67
C ARG A 75 -8.34 2.53 13.16
N SER A 76 -7.06 2.89 13.10
CA SER A 76 -6.54 4.15 13.65
C SER A 76 -7.02 5.39 12.89
N LEU A 77 -7.19 5.28 11.57
CA LEU A 77 -7.62 6.39 10.70
C LEU A 77 -9.13 6.41 10.46
N ALA A 78 -9.91 5.69 11.26
CA ALA A 78 -11.38 5.62 11.19
C ALA A 78 -11.97 5.22 9.81
N CYS A 79 -11.18 4.63 8.90
CA CYS A 79 -11.65 3.94 7.69
C CYS A 79 -12.38 2.61 8.00
N SER A 80 -12.84 2.44 9.24
CA SER A 80 -13.55 1.27 9.74
C SER A 80 -14.75 1.65 10.61
N SER A 81 -15.07 2.95 10.75
CA SER A 81 -16.07 3.39 11.73
C SER A 81 -17.49 3.21 11.20
N LEU A 82 -18.24 2.27 11.78
CA LEU A 82 -19.67 2.04 11.52
C LEU A 82 -20.60 3.24 11.84
N LEU A 83 -20.04 4.40 12.23
CA LEU A 83 -20.77 5.59 12.68
C LEU A 83 -21.03 6.62 11.57
N ALA A 84 -20.46 6.44 10.37
CA ALA A 84 -20.78 7.23 9.19
C ALA A 84 -21.78 6.46 8.30
N PRO A 85 -22.67 7.12 7.54
CA PRO A 85 -23.64 6.43 6.69
C PRO A 85 -22.93 5.45 5.73
N PRO A 86 -23.42 4.20 5.60
CA PRO A 86 -22.70 3.06 5.01
C PRO A 86 -22.37 3.20 3.52
N ALA A 87 -22.94 4.19 2.83
CA ALA A 87 -22.74 4.38 1.39
C ALA A 87 -21.44 5.12 1.00
N LEU A 88 -20.68 5.66 1.96
CA LEU A 88 -19.56 6.57 1.65
C LEU A 88 -18.23 6.29 2.35
N GLN A 89 -18.10 5.22 3.15
CA GLN A 89 -16.85 4.95 3.87
C GLN A 89 -15.94 3.97 3.13
N ILE A 90 -14.80 4.47 2.67
CA ILE A 90 -13.70 3.65 2.15
C ILE A 90 -13.06 2.88 3.31
N SER A 91 -12.68 1.63 3.05
CA SER A 91 -12.02 0.76 4.00
C SER A 91 -10.58 0.44 3.59
N PHE A 92 -9.80 -0.12 4.51
CA PHE A 92 -8.46 -0.63 4.16
C PHE A 92 -8.51 -1.73 3.07
N ALA A 93 -9.62 -2.46 2.97
CA ALA A 93 -9.80 -3.51 1.98
C ALA A 93 -9.94 -2.93 0.56
N ASP A 94 -10.49 -1.73 0.43
CA ASP A 94 -10.67 -1.07 -0.86
C ASP A 94 -9.32 -0.75 -1.51
N TYR A 95 -8.36 -0.23 -0.72
CA TYR A 95 -7.00 0.03 -1.21
C TYR A 95 -6.27 -1.27 -1.58
N ASN A 96 -6.49 -2.34 -0.82
CA ASN A 96 -5.88 -3.65 -1.11
C ASN A 96 -6.46 -4.27 -2.40
N LEU A 97 -7.78 -4.16 -2.60
CA LEU A 97 -8.43 -4.62 -3.83
C LEU A 97 -8.04 -3.74 -5.02
N LEU A 98 -7.92 -2.42 -4.83
CA LEU A 98 -7.50 -1.51 -5.90
C LEU A 98 -6.10 -1.87 -6.39
N ASP A 99 -5.14 -2.08 -5.48
CA ASP A 99 -3.78 -2.50 -5.83
C ASP A 99 -3.76 -3.80 -6.64
N LEU A 100 -4.56 -4.77 -6.19
CA LEU A 100 -4.73 -6.05 -6.87
C LEU A 100 -5.23 -5.85 -8.30
N LEU A 101 -6.30 -5.08 -8.48
CA LEU A 101 -6.91 -4.84 -9.80
C LEU A 101 -5.97 -4.07 -10.73
N LEU A 102 -5.32 -3.01 -10.24
CA LEU A 102 -4.33 -2.25 -11.01
C LEU A 102 -3.17 -3.14 -11.46
N SER A 103 -2.64 -3.97 -10.57
CA SER A 103 -1.58 -4.93 -10.91
C SER A 103 -2.03 -5.95 -11.96
N HIS A 104 -3.28 -6.42 -11.89
CA HIS A 104 -3.85 -7.33 -12.89
C HIS A 104 -4.07 -6.68 -14.24
N GLN A 105 -4.43 -5.38 -14.29
CA GLN A 105 -4.54 -4.66 -15.56
C GLN A 105 -3.19 -4.47 -16.25
N VAL A 106 -2.10 -4.40 -15.49
CA VAL A 106 -0.74 -4.41 -16.06
C VAL A 106 -0.36 -5.80 -16.56
N LEU A 107 -0.66 -6.84 -15.78
CA LEU A 107 -0.37 -8.24 -16.13
C LEU A 107 -1.18 -8.72 -17.36
N VAL A 108 -2.47 -8.36 -17.42
CA VAL A 108 -3.39 -8.71 -18.51
C VAL A 108 -4.23 -7.47 -18.85
N PRO A 109 -3.81 -6.68 -19.85
CA PRO A 109 -4.60 -5.56 -20.35
C PRO A 109 -6.01 -6.01 -20.76
N GLY A 110 -7.04 -5.26 -20.40
CA GLY A 110 -8.45 -5.59 -20.71
C GLY A 110 -9.09 -6.63 -19.78
N CYS A 111 -8.39 -7.14 -18.76
CA CYS A 111 -8.97 -8.15 -17.84
C CYS A 111 -10.24 -7.70 -17.08
N LEU A 112 -10.54 -6.40 -17.06
CA LEU A 112 -11.73 -5.83 -16.42
C LEU A 112 -12.85 -5.47 -17.41
N ASP A 113 -12.67 -5.70 -18.72
CA ASP A 113 -13.63 -5.26 -19.75
C ASP A 113 -15.00 -5.94 -19.59
N SER A 114 -14.99 -7.21 -19.17
CA SER A 114 -16.20 -7.99 -18.88
C SER A 114 -16.78 -7.73 -17.47
N PHE A 115 -16.16 -6.85 -16.68
CA PHE A 115 -16.51 -6.59 -15.27
C PHE A 115 -16.81 -5.10 -15.05
N PRO A 116 -17.95 -4.58 -15.55
CA PRO A 116 -18.24 -3.15 -15.54
C PRO A 116 -18.26 -2.54 -14.14
N LEU A 117 -18.69 -3.29 -13.12
CA LEU A 117 -18.68 -2.84 -11.73
C LEU A 117 -17.26 -2.66 -11.17
N LEU A 118 -16.34 -3.60 -11.49
CA LEU A 118 -14.94 -3.51 -11.06
C LEU A 118 -14.20 -2.41 -11.83
N SER A 119 -14.46 -2.28 -13.12
CA SER A 119 -13.91 -1.18 -13.94
C SER A 119 -14.34 0.19 -13.39
N ALA A 120 -15.64 0.39 -13.16
CA ALA A 120 -16.16 1.62 -12.57
C ALA A 120 -15.63 1.87 -11.15
N TYR A 121 -15.41 0.81 -10.36
CA TYR A 121 -14.79 0.89 -9.04
C TYR A 121 -13.35 1.40 -9.11
N VAL A 122 -12.51 0.84 -9.99
CA VAL A 122 -11.11 1.28 -10.19
C VAL A 122 -11.09 2.74 -10.63
N THR A 123 -11.90 3.11 -11.64
CA THR A 123 -11.98 4.51 -12.11
C THR A 123 -12.37 5.45 -10.98
N ARG A 124 -13.40 5.09 -10.19
CA ARG A 124 -13.90 5.95 -9.10
C ARG A 124 -12.87 6.14 -7.99
N LEU A 125 -12.20 5.08 -7.54
CA LEU A 125 -11.18 5.21 -6.49
C LEU A 125 -9.95 5.94 -6.97
N SER A 126 -9.42 5.60 -8.15
CA SER A 126 -8.24 6.25 -8.72
C SER A 126 -8.46 7.74 -9.04
N ALA A 127 -9.72 8.18 -9.16
CA ALA A 127 -10.07 9.59 -9.36
C ALA A 127 -10.10 10.43 -8.07
N ARG A 128 -10.01 9.81 -6.88
CA ARG A 128 -9.98 10.55 -5.60
C ARG A 128 -8.78 11.50 -5.58
N PRO A 129 -8.92 12.80 -5.23
CA PRO A 129 -7.88 13.79 -5.52
C PRO A 129 -6.49 13.46 -4.98
N LYS A 130 -6.40 13.04 -3.71
CA LYS A 130 -5.13 12.71 -3.06
C LYS A 130 -4.54 11.40 -3.60
N LEU A 131 -5.37 10.37 -3.76
CA LEU A 131 -4.94 9.10 -4.36
C LEU A 131 -4.47 9.28 -5.81
N LYS A 132 -5.21 10.05 -6.62
CA LYS A 132 -4.85 10.39 -8.00
C LYS A 132 -3.48 11.06 -8.06
N ALA A 133 -3.23 12.02 -7.16
CA ALA A 133 -1.94 12.70 -7.07
C ALA A 133 -0.81 11.72 -6.70
N PHE A 134 -1.04 10.81 -5.76
CA PHE A 134 -0.08 9.77 -5.40
C PHE A 134 0.20 8.79 -6.55
N LEU A 135 -0.83 8.29 -7.22
CA LEU A 135 -0.67 7.37 -8.35
C LEU A 135 0.06 8.02 -9.54
N ALA A 136 -0.02 9.34 -9.70
CA ALA A 136 0.74 10.09 -10.70
C ALA A 136 2.15 10.50 -10.24
N SER A 137 2.49 10.29 -8.97
CA SER A 137 3.76 10.76 -8.40
C SER A 137 4.96 9.93 -8.88
N PRO A 138 6.17 10.50 -8.93
CA PRO A 138 7.39 9.75 -9.24
C PRO A 138 7.64 8.59 -8.28
N GLU A 139 7.23 8.72 -7.02
CA GLU A 139 7.41 7.69 -5.98
C GLU A 139 6.62 6.41 -6.27
N HIS A 140 5.48 6.54 -6.95
CA HIS A 140 4.66 5.42 -7.42
C HIS A 140 5.12 4.97 -8.82
N VAL A 141 5.18 5.90 -9.77
CA VAL A 141 5.42 5.59 -11.20
C VAL A 141 6.78 4.96 -11.42
N ASN A 142 7.84 5.48 -10.80
CA ASN A 142 9.21 4.98 -11.00
C ASN A 142 9.50 3.71 -10.19
N ARG A 143 8.59 3.32 -9.29
CA ARG A 143 8.76 2.16 -8.41
C ARG A 143 8.20 0.91 -9.11
N PRO A 144 9.03 -0.13 -9.35
CA PRO A 144 8.57 -1.34 -10.03
C PRO A 144 7.55 -2.11 -9.19
N ILE A 145 6.57 -2.75 -9.83
CA ILE A 145 5.52 -3.51 -9.15
C ILE A 145 6.13 -4.67 -8.35
N PHE A 146 7.04 -5.43 -8.97
CA PHE A 146 7.73 -6.58 -8.39
C PHE A 146 9.26 -6.44 -8.47
N GLY A 147 9.99 -7.14 -7.62
CA GLY A 147 11.46 -7.08 -7.53
C GLY A 147 12.21 -7.95 -8.55
N GLY A 148 11.52 -8.42 -9.59
CA GLY A 148 12.04 -9.23 -10.69
C GLY A 148 11.56 -8.68 -12.03
N HIS A 149 12.27 -9.02 -13.12
CA HIS A 149 12.01 -8.53 -14.48
C HIS A 149 10.74 -9.13 -15.13
N LYS A 150 9.81 -9.64 -14.33
CA LYS A 150 8.56 -10.22 -14.84
C LYS A 150 7.41 -9.29 -14.49
N ILE A 151 6.79 -8.77 -15.54
CA ILE A 151 5.44 -8.26 -15.57
C ILE A 151 4.74 -9.09 -16.64
#